data_AF-A0A662DWE0-F1
#
_entry.id   AF-A0A662DWE0-F1
#
_cell.length_a   1.000
_cell.length_b   1.000
_cell.length_c   1.000
_cell.angle_alpha   90.00
_cell.angle_beta   90.00
_cell.angle_gamma   90.00
#
_symmetry.space_group_name_H-M   'P 1'
#
loop_
_entity.id
_entity.type
_entity.pdbx_description
1 polymer ?
#
loop_
_entity_poly.entity_id
_entity_poly.type
_entity_poly.pdbx_seq_one_letter_code
_entity_poly.pdbx_strand_id
1 'polypeptide(L)' 'AARRLRDGEEGRIQDLTPQERRIFDLIGEGYTNRKIAQDMYLAEKTVKNYVSNMLSKLGMSRRTEAAALSARLKERERHD' A
#
# COMPACT_ATOMS: atom_id res chain seq x y z
N ALA A 1 4.42 -20.57 -12.11
CA ALA A 1 4.63 -19.14 -12.44
C ALA A 1 4.08 -18.21 -11.35
N ALA A 2 2.79 -18.31 -10.99
CA ALA A 2 2.14 -17.36 -10.09
C ALA A 2 2.75 -17.25 -8.67
N ARG A 3 3.35 -18.32 -8.12
CA ARG A 3 4.01 -18.26 -6.79
C ARG A 3 5.25 -17.35 -6.76
N ARG A 4 6.09 -17.40 -7.80
CA ARG A 4 7.31 -16.56 -7.89
C ARG A 4 7.02 -15.07 -8.05
N LEU A 5 5.94 -14.72 -8.77
CA LEU A 5 5.51 -13.33 -8.88
C LEU A 5 5.03 -12.80 -7.52
N ARG A 6 4.32 -13.62 -6.74
CA ARG A 6 3.82 -13.28 -5.40
C ARG A 6 4.93 -13.09 -4.38
N ASP A 7 5.92 -13.98 -4.36
CA ASP A 7 7.09 -13.82 -3.47
C ASP A 7 7.84 -12.50 -3.78
N GLY A 8 7.84 -12.08 -5.04
CA GLY A 8 8.38 -10.79 -5.47
C GLY A 8 7.55 -9.58 -5.02
N GLU A 9 6.22 -9.69 -4.98
CA GLU A 9 5.33 -8.63 -4.49
C GLU A 9 5.46 -8.43 -2.97
N GLU A 10 5.51 -9.52 -2.20
CA GLU A 10 5.75 -9.48 -0.76
C GLU A 10 7.14 -8.91 -0.44
N GLY A 11 8.17 -9.28 -1.20
CA GLY A 11 9.50 -8.69 -1.09
C GLY A 11 9.50 -7.17 -1.29
N ARG A 12 8.81 -6.67 -2.32
CA ARG A 12 8.71 -5.22 -2.57
C ARG A 12 7.98 -4.44 -1.47
N ILE A 13 7.08 -5.09 -0.74
CA ILE A 13 6.40 -4.47 0.40
C ILE A 13 7.38 -4.25 1.56
N GLN A 14 8.40 -5.11 1.71
CA GLN A 14 9.44 -4.94 2.73
C GLN A 14 10.34 -3.73 2.44
N ASP A 15 10.44 -3.30 1.18
CA ASP A 15 11.18 -2.10 0.75
C ASP A 15 10.42 -0.78 1.01
N LEU A 16 9.17 -0.87 1.46
CA LEU A 16 8.41 0.31 1.85
C LEU A 16 8.93 0.86 3.17
N THR A 17 9.06 2.18 3.23
CA THR A 17 9.30 2.87 4.50
C THR A 17 8.13 2.68 5.45
N PRO A 18 8.31 2.88 6.77
CA PRO A 18 7.21 2.78 7.72
C PRO A 18 6.00 3.67 7.39
N GLN A 19 6.22 4.86 6.83
CA GLN A 19 5.13 5.74 6.40
C GLN A 19 4.43 5.23 5.15
N GLU A 20 5.18 4.75 4.14
CA GLU A 20 4.60 4.17 2.94
C GLU A 20 3.80 2.91 3.25
N ARG A 21 4.28 2.06 4.18
CA ARG A 21 3.55 0.87 4.66
C ARG A 21 2.25 1.27 5.35
N ARG A 22 2.29 2.25 6.26
CA ARG A 22 1.07 2.76 6.92
C ARG A 22 0.05 3.29 5.91
N ILE A 23 0.51 4.03 4.89
CA ILE A 23 -0.36 4.52 3.82
C ILE A 23 -0.92 3.36 2.99
N PHE A 24 -0.08 2.37 2.63
CA PHE A 24 -0.51 1.16 1.92
C PHE A 24 -1.63 0.41 2.66
N ASP A 25 -1.49 0.24 3.98
CA ASP A 25 -2.49 -0.45 4.79
C ASP A 25 -3.83 0.32 4.84
N LEU A 26 -3.78 1.66 4.98
CA LEU A 26 -4.96 2.52 4.94
C LEU A 26 -5.63 2.55 3.56
N ILE A 27 -4.85 2.42 2.48
CA ILE A 27 -5.39 2.24 1.13
C ILE A 27 -6.15 0.91 1.04
N GLY A 28 -5.63 -0.17 1.63
CA GLY A 28 -6.32 -1.45 1.74
C GLY A 28 -7.65 -1.37 2.47
N GLU A 29 -7.76 -0.48 3.47
CA GLU A 29 -9.02 -0.16 4.17
C GLU A 29 -9.95 0.77 3.38
N GLY A 30 -9.60 1.14 2.14
CA GLY A 30 -10.42 2.00 1.29
C GLY A 30 -10.39 3.49 1.66
N TYR A 31 -9.43 3.92 2.48
CA TYR A 31 -9.33 5.34 2.84
C TYR A 31 -9.00 6.17 1.60
N THR A 32 -9.41 7.45 1.58
CA THR A 32 -9.00 8.41 0.55
C THR A 32 -7.73 9.15 0.99
N ASN A 33 -7.03 9.83 0.07
CA ASN A 33 -5.85 10.63 0.44
C ASN A 33 -6.18 11.70 1.49
N ARG A 34 -7.37 12.29 1.42
CA ARG A 34 -7.86 13.27 2.40
C ARG A 34 -8.08 12.63 3.78
N LYS A 35 -8.67 11.43 3.84
CA LYS A 35 -8.87 10.69 5.10
C LYS A 35 -7.53 10.26 5.71
N ILE A 36 -6.60 9.75 4.89
CA ILE A 36 -5.23 9.40 5.31
C ILE A 36 -4.49 10.63 5.82
N ALA A 37 -4.60 11.76 5.14
CA ALA A 37 -3.98 13.01 5.54
C ALA A 37 -4.47 13.46 6.93
N GLN A 38 -5.77 13.36 7.19
CA GLN A 38 -6.35 13.64 8.49
C GLN A 38 -5.86 12.68 9.57
N ASP A 39 -5.88 11.37 9.29
CA ASP A 39 -5.48 10.32 10.23
C ASP A 39 -4.00 10.39 10.60
N MET A 40 -3.15 10.73 9.64
CA MET A 40 -1.70 10.84 9.81
C MET A 40 -1.23 12.26 10.16
N TYR A 41 -2.13 13.23 10.30
CA TYR A 41 -1.81 14.65 10.54
C TYR A 41 -0.85 15.25 9.48
N LEU A 42 -1.07 14.92 8.21
CA LEU A 42 -0.30 15.36 7.06
C LEU A 42 -1.12 16.26 6.13
N ALA A 43 -0.44 16.99 5.24
CA ALA A 43 -1.11 17.63 4.12
C ALA A 43 -1.51 16.58 3.06
N GLU A 44 -2.65 16.78 2.39
CA GLU A 44 -3.13 15.86 1.34
C GLU A 44 -2.12 15.71 0.19
N LYS A 45 -1.39 16.78 -0.15
CA LYS A 45 -0.31 16.73 -1.15
C LYS A 45 0.83 15.81 -0.73
N THR A 46 1.18 15.80 0.56
CA THR A 46 2.22 14.91 1.10
C THR A 46 1.79 13.45 0.97
N VAL A 47 0.53 13.14 1.29
CA VAL A 47 -0.03 11.80 1.07
C VAL A 47 0.00 11.41 -0.41
N LYS A 48 -0.36 12.33 -1.33
CA LYS A 48 -0.25 12.08 -2.78
C LYS A 48 1.18 11.69 -3.18
N ASN A 49 2.18 12.40 -2.67
CA ASN A 49 3.59 12.08 -2.95
C ASN A 49 3.99 10.70 -2.42
N TYR A 50 3.60 10.37 -1.19
CA TYR A 50 3.86 9.04 -0.64
C TYR A 50 3.16 7.94 -1.46
N VAL A 51 1.93 8.14 -1.90
CA VAL A 51 1.21 7.19 -2.76
C VAL A 51 1.96 6.98 -4.07
N SER A 52 2.41 8.05 -4.74
CA SER A 52 3.18 7.92 -5.97
C SER A 52 4.49 7.16 -5.78
N ASN A 53 5.24 7.48 -4.71
CA ASN A 53 6.51 6.81 -4.41
C ASN A 53 6.31 5.33 -4.05
N MET A 54 5.32 5.02 -3.22
CA MET A 54 4.96 3.66 -2.85
C MET A 54 4.54 2.83 -4.07
N LEU A 55 3.68 3.37 -4.95
CA LEU A 55 3.28 2.67 -6.18
C LEU A 55 4.49 2.39 -7.07
N SER A 56 5.40 3.36 -7.22
CA SER A 56 6.65 3.19 -7.96
C SER A 56 7.50 2.05 -7.39
N LYS A 57 7.69 1.99 -6.07
CA LYS A 57 8.44 0.92 -5.39
C LYS A 57 7.79 -0.46 -5.57
N LEU A 58 6.46 -0.52 -5.54
CA LEU A 58 5.71 -1.76 -5.76
C LEU A 58 5.68 -2.20 -7.24
N GLY A 59 6.12 -1.33 -8.16
CA GLY A 59 5.99 -1.54 -9.61
C GLY A 59 4.55 -1.44 -10.10
N MET A 60 3.72 -0.66 -9.40
CA MET A 60 2.29 -0.48 -9.67
C MET A 60 2.03 0.90 -10.26
N SER A 61 0.95 1.00 -11.04
CA SER A 61 0.55 2.28 -11.64
C SER A 61 -0.72 2.85 -11.01
N ARG A 62 -1.55 2.00 -10.39
CA ARG A 62 -2.89 2.36 -9.93
C ARG A 62 -3.06 2.06 -8.45
N ARG A 63 -3.71 3.00 -7.74
CA ARG A 63 -4.13 2.82 -6.33
C ARG A 63 -4.93 1.53 -6.12
N THR A 64 -5.77 1.17 -7.07
CA THR A 64 -6.61 -0.05 -6.99
C THR A 64 -5.79 -1.33 -6.95
N GLU A 65 -4.61 -1.35 -7.58
CA GLU A 65 -3.68 -2.50 -7.53
C GLU A 65 -3.12 -2.65 -6.11
N ALA A 66 -2.66 -1.54 -5.51
CA ALA A 66 -2.18 -1.53 -4.13
C ALA A 66 -3.28 -1.90 -3.12
N ALA A 67 -4.50 -1.39 -3.30
CA ALA A 67 -5.65 -1.73 -2.46
C ALA A 67 -5.97 -3.23 -2.53
N ALA A 68 -6.01 -3.79 -3.74
CA ALA A 68 -6.26 -5.21 -3.93
C ALA A 68 -5.14 -6.10 -3.32
N LEU A 69 -3.87 -5.68 -3.44
CA LEU A 69 -2.76 -6.39 -2.82
C LEU A 69 -2.86 -6.34 -1.28
N SER A 70 -3.11 -5.16 -0.69
CA SER A 70 -3.27 -5.00 0.75
C SER A 70 -4.41 -5.86 1.31
N ALA A 71 -5.57 -5.87 0.64
CA ALA A 71 -6.72 -6.70 1.04
C ALA A 71 -6.38 -8.20 1.04
N ARG A 72 -5.74 -8.70 -0.02
CA ARG A 72 -5.30 -10.11 -0.11
C ARG A 72 -4.32 -10.50 1.00
N LEU A 73 -3.44 -9.59 1.41
CA LEU A 73 -2.48 -9.86 2.49
C LEU A 73 -3.19 -9.91 3.85
N LYS A 74 -4.12 -9.00 4.11
CA LYS A 74 -4.92 -9.00 5.34
C LYS A 74 -5.80 -10.23 5.48
N GLU A 75 -6.36 -10.73 4.38
CA GLU A 75 -7.11 -11.99 4.39
C GLU A 75 -6.23 -13.18 4.82
N ARG A 76 -4.95 -13.18 4.45
CA ARG A 76 -4.01 -14.26 4.84
C ARG A 76 -3.61 -14.16 6.30
N GLU A 77 -3.28 -12.96 6.78
CA GLU A 77 -2.97 -12.72 8.20
C GLU A 77 -4.14 -13.09 9.13
N ARG A 78 -5.39 -13.05 8.64
CA ARG A 78 -6.57 -13.48 9.41
C ARG A 78 -6.79 -14.99 9.43
N HIS A 79 -6.21 -15.71 8.49
CA HIS A 79 -6.38 -17.15 8.31
C HIS A 79 -5.22 -17.98 8.87
N ASP A 80 -4.10 -17.34 9.19
CA ASP A 80 -2.95 -17.90 9.91
C ASP A 80 -3.11 -17.72 11.44
#